data_AF-A0AAD7ZVD6-F1
#
_entry.id   AF-A0AAD7ZVD6-F1
#
_cell.length_a   1.000
_cell.length_b   1.000
_cell.length_c   1.000
_cell.angle_alpha   90.00
_cell.angle_beta   90.00
_cell.angle_gamma   90.00
#
_symmetry.space_group_name_H-M   'P 1'
#
loop_
_entity.id
_entity.type
_entity.pdbx_description
1 polymer ?
#
loop_
_entity_poly.entity_id
_entity_poly.type
_entity_poly.pdbx_seq_one_letter_code
_entity_poly.pdbx_strand_id
1 'polypeptide(L)'
;KYSEDGHTKGTPEFTPPAPIKLQWDLPPTCLTAIENSYQVALNLLNDVDLRAYMHTAYGKGFMKECRISPDAYIQMALQLAYYRDAGRFSLTYEASMTRLFREGRTETVRPCTIESSAWVLAMVENKISVEERVRLLQKAANMHQIGYQDAMCGKGIDRHLFCLYVVSKYLEVDSPFLKEVLSEPWRLSTSQTPHGQTPKLDLKRFPRCISAGGGFGPVADDGYGVSYIVAGEDLIFFHITSKRSSPETDSSRFARHIEKALADVKELFLEYRKQQQLKKQHMNNSKPIILSASR
;
A
#
# COMPACT_ATOMS: atom_id res chain seq x y z
N LYS A 1 31.32 -16.87 7.85
CA LYS A 1 30.41 -16.98 9.02
C LYS A 1 30.56 -15.70 9.82
N TYR A 2 29.56 -15.20 10.54
CA TYR A 2 29.70 -13.99 11.39
C TYR A 2 29.70 -14.36 12.88
N SER A 3 30.40 -13.60 13.73
CA SER A 3 30.34 -13.64 15.19
C SER A 3 29.09 -12.92 15.69
N GLU A 4 28.79 -13.07 17.00
CA GLU A 4 27.59 -12.47 17.60
C GLU A 4 27.61 -10.94 17.61
N ASP A 5 28.80 -10.34 17.54
CA ASP A 5 29.04 -8.91 17.37
C ASP A 5 28.92 -8.42 15.91
N GLY A 6 28.62 -9.32 14.96
CA GLY A 6 28.45 -9.00 13.54
C GLY A 6 29.74 -9.00 12.72
N HIS A 7 30.91 -9.25 13.32
CA HIS A 7 32.17 -9.36 12.58
C HIS A 7 32.26 -10.68 11.79
N THR A 8 33.01 -10.68 10.69
CA THR A 8 33.27 -11.90 9.93
C THR A 8 34.20 -12.82 10.72
N LYS A 9 33.79 -14.07 10.99
CA LYS A 9 34.65 -15.13 11.53
C LYS A 9 35.68 -15.54 10.48
N GLY A 10 36.94 -15.31 10.79
CA GLY A 10 38.10 -15.70 9.99
C GLY A 10 39.33 -14.89 10.39
N THR A 11 40.51 -15.30 9.93
CA THR A 11 41.73 -14.51 10.05
C THR A 11 41.78 -13.56 8.85
N PRO A 12 41.96 -12.24 9.05
CA PRO A 12 42.16 -11.31 7.94
C PRO A 12 43.40 -11.73 7.13
N GLU A 13 43.22 -12.07 5.86
CA GLU A 13 44.33 -12.45 4.95
C GLU A 13 45.09 -11.23 4.42
N PHE A 14 44.50 -10.04 4.56
CA PHE A 14 45.01 -8.79 4.03
C PHE A 14 44.60 -7.63 4.95
N THR A 15 45.52 -6.69 5.14
CA THR A 15 45.22 -5.42 5.79
C THR A 15 44.96 -4.38 4.69
N PRO A 16 43.73 -3.83 4.56
CA PRO A 16 43.46 -2.81 3.57
C PRO A 16 44.32 -1.55 3.82
N PRO A 17 44.64 -0.78 2.76
CA PRO A 17 45.33 0.48 2.93
C PRO A 17 44.50 1.42 3.80
N ALA A 18 45.17 2.36 4.47
CA ALA A 18 44.50 3.37 5.26
C ALA A 18 43.52 4.18 4.39
N PRO A 19 42.27 4.43 4.83
CA PRO A 19 41.34 5.28 4.11
C PRO A 19 41.92 6.67 3.86
N ILE A 20 41.79 7.16 2.62
CA ILE A 20 42.26 8.50 2.23
C ILE A 20 41.09 9.49 2.30
N LYS A 21 41.25 10.56 3.07
CA LYS A 21 40.26 11.64 3.17
C LYS A 21 40.20 12.42 1.86
N LEU A 22 39.03 12.48 1.24
CA LEU A 22 38.78 13.39 0.12
C LEU A 22 38.70 14.84 0.63
N GLN A 23 39.55 15.70 0.08
CA GLN A 23 39.62 17.12 0.43
C GLN A 23 39.01 17.96 -0.69
N TRP A 24 38.30 19.02 -0.31
CA TRP A 24 37.62 19.92 -1.22
C TRP A 24 38.00 21.35 -0.85
N ASP A 25 38.45 22.14 -1.83
CA ASP A 25 38.55 23.58 -1.69
C ASP A 25 37.15 24.17 -1.81
N LEU A 26 36.73 24.97 -0.81
CA LEU A 26 35.39 25.55 -0.73
C LEU A 26 35.44 27.06 -1.01
N PRO A 27 35.48 27.49 -2.29
CA PRO A 27 35.45 28.90 -2.62
C PRO A 27 34.13 29.55 -2.16
N PRO A 28 34.07 30.89 -2.04
CA PRO A 28 32.86 31.59 -1.58
C PRO A 28 31.59 31.23 -2.35
N THR A 29 31.67 31.01 -3.67
CA THR A 29 30.53 30.59 -4.50
C THR A 29 29.99 29.20 -4.11
N CYS A 30 30.87 28.27 -3.74
CA CYS A 30 30.50 26.94 -3.25
C CYS A 30 29.84 27.04 -1.86
N LEU A 31 30.39 27.85 -0.96
CA LEU A 31 29.81 28.08 0.36
C LEU A 31 28.39 28.65 0.26
N THR A 32 28.15 29.62 -0.64
CA THR A 32 26.80 30.13 -0.91
C THR A 32 25.86 29.04 -1.44
N ALA A 33 26.32 28.17 -2.33
CA ALA A 33 25.52 27.06 -2.86
C ALA A 33 25.19 26.02 -1.77
N ILE A 34 26.11 25.76 -0.85
CA ILE A 34 25.88 24.90 0.33
C ILE A 34 24.80 25.50 1.21
N GLU A 35 24.88 26.80 1.53
CA GLU A 35 23.89 27.47 2.38
C GLU A 35 22.50 27.46 1.75
N ASN A 36 22.40 27.81 0.47
CA ASN A 36 21.12 27.76 -0.27
C ASN A 36 20.53 26.34 -0.27
N SER A 37 21.38 25.33 -0.48
CA SER A 37 20.95 23.92 -0.47
C SER A 37 20.51 23.47 0.93
N TYR A 38 21.17 23.97 1.98
CA TYR A 38 20.79 23.73 3.36
C TYR A 38 19.40 24.29 3.67
N GLN A 39 19.13 25.55 3.26
CA GLN A 39 17.81 26.15 3.45
C GLN A 39 16.70 25.39 2.70
N VAL A 40 16.96 24.94 1.46
CA VAL A 40 16.02 24.08 0.71
C VAL A 40 15.76 22.77 1.46
N ALA A 41 16.81 22.10 1.93
CA ALA A 41 16.68 20.84 2.67
C ALA A 41 15.94 21.02 4.00
N LEU A 42 16.21 22.11 4.72
CA LEU A 42 15.55 22.44 5.98
C LEU A 42 14.06 22.70 5.80
N ASN A 43 13.68 23.44 4.76
CA ASN A 43 12.27 23.68 4.42
C ASN A 43 11.55 22.39 4.05
N LEU A 44 12.15 21.53 3.22
CA LEU A 44 11.58 20.23 2.87
C LEU A 44 11.42 19.33 4.10
N LEU A 45 12.43 19.26 4.97
CA LEU A 45 12.39 18.45 6.19
C LEU A 45 11.29 18.91 7.15
N ASN A 46 11.14 20.23 7.30
CA ASN A 46 10.13 20.81 8.19
C ASN A 46 8.71 20.69 7.63
N ASP A 47 8.54 20.54 6.31
CA ASP A 47 7.23 20.41 5.69
C ASP A 47 6.73 18.95 5.61
N VAL A 48 7.57 17.94 5.85
CA VAL A 48 7.11 16.55 5.89
C VAL A 48 6.44 16.23 7.22
N ASP A 49 5.22 15.68 7.14
CA ASP A 49 4.59 14.97 8.26
C ASP A 49 4.72 13.46 8.02
N LEU A 50 5.07 12.71 9.06
CA LEU A 50 5.27 11.26 8.99
C LEU A 50 4.67 10.58 10.21
N ARG A 51 3.83 9.58 9.96
CA ARG A 51 3.30 8.65 10.97
C ARG A 51 3.66 7.21 10.61
N ALA A 52 4.54 6.60 11.41
CA ALA A 52 4.85 5.17 11.34
C ALA A 52 3.90 4.36 12.23
N TYR A 53 2.99 3.60 11.64
CA TYR A 53 1.97 2.83 12.36
C TYR A 53 2.24 1.33 12.27
N MET A 54 2.36 0.69 13.44
CA MET A 54 2.51 -0.76 13.57
C MET A 54 1.15 -1.37 13.94
N HIS A 55 0.57 -2.11 13.01
CA HIS A 55 -0.68 -2.84 13.23
C HIS A 55 -0.39 -4.26 13.68
N THR A 56 -0.83 -4.61 14.90
CA THR A 56 -0.59 -5.93 15.53
C THR A 56 -1.87 -6.70 15.81
N ALA A 57 -3.04 -6.21 15.39
CA ALA A 57 -4.31 -6.86 15.70
C ALA A 57 -4.58 -8.09 14.81
N TYR A 58 -3.94 -8.15 13.64
CA TYR A 58 -3.87 -9.27 12.70
C TYR A 58 -2.94 -8.92 11.53
N GLY A 59 -2.70 -9.87 10.63
CA GLY A 59 -1.95 -9.67 9.39
C GLY A 59 -2.49 -10.57 8.28
N LYS A 60 -1.59 -11.13 7.46
CA LYS A 60 -2.01 -11.94 6.30
C LYS A 60 -2.78 -13.20 6.68
N GLY A 61 -2.66 -13.68 7.92
CA GLY A 61 -3.34 -14.88 8.39
C GLY A 61 -4.86 -14.70 8.32
N PHE A 62 -5.35 -13.67 9.00
CA PHE A 62 -6.78 -13.33 8.98
C PHE A 62 -7.30 -12.98 7.57
N MET A 63 -6.51 -12.23 6.78
CA MET A 63 -6.91 -11.83 5.41
C MET A 63 -7.12 -13.05 4.51
N LYS A 64 -6.27 -14.07 4.63
CA LYS A 64 -6.41 -15.34 3.90
C LYS A 64 -7.65 -16.12 4.30
N GLU A 65 -8.01 -16.13 5.59
CA GLU A 65 -9.26 -16.75 6.02
C GLU A 65 -10.50 -16.05 5.45
N CYS A 66 -10.39 -14.74 5.17
CA CYS A 66 -11.41 -13.97 4.46
C CYS A 66 -11.44 -14.28 2.95
N ARG A 67 -10.52 -15.10 2.44
CA ARG A 67 -10.34 -15.43 1.01
C ARG A 67 -10.09 -14.19 0.13
N ILE A 68 -9.33 -13.24 0.68
CA ILE A 68 -8.92 -12.01 -0.01
C ILE A 68 -7.38 -11.95 0.00
N SER A 69 -6.77 -11.50 -1.11
CA SER A 69 -5.33 -11.22 -1.12
C SER A 69 -4.99 -10.17 -0.05
N PRO A 70 -3.92 -10.36 0.74
CA PRO A 70 -3.52 -9.37 1.73
C PRO A 70 -3.34 -7.97 1.15
N ASP A 71 -2.85 -7.89 -0.07
CA ASP A 71 -2.62 -6.63 -0.78
C ASP A 71 -3.95 -5.94 -1.16
N ALA A 72 -4.84 -6.67 -1.83
CA ALA A 72 -6.18 -6.18 -2.16
C ALA A 72 -6.98 -5.79 -0.91
N TYR A 73 -6.84 -6.55 0.19
CA TYR A 73 -7.48 -6.23 1.47
C TYR A 73 -7.01 -4.87 2.00
N ILE A 74 -5.69 -4.65 2.04
CA ILE A 74 -5.10 -3.39 2.53
C ILE A 74 -5.50 -2.25 1.60
N GLN A 75 -5.44 -2.42 0.29
CA GLN A 75 -5.85 -1.41 -0.68
C GLN A 75 -7.31 -0.99 -0.51
N MET A 76 -8.23 -1.94 -0.29
CA MET A 76 -9.61 -1.60 0.03
C MET A 76 -9.71 -0.84 1.37
N ALA A 77 -9.01 -1.29 2.42
CA ALA A 77 -8.98 -0.55 3.68
C ALA A 77 -8.44 0.89 3.52
N LEU A 78 -7.45 1.11 2.65
CA LEU A 78 -6.94 2.44 2.30
C LEU A 78 -7.98 3.29 1.55
N GLN A 79 -8.75 2.71 0.63
CA GLN A 79 -9.85 3.42 -0.04
C GLN A 79 -10.93 3.87 0.96
N LEU A 80 -11.31 2.99 1.90
CA LEU A 80 -12.27 3.32 2.95
C LEU A 80 -11.75 4.40 3.90
N ALA A 81 -10.48 4.28 4.31
CA ALA A 81 -9.84 5.27 5.17
C ALA A 81 -9.78 6.64 4.48
N TYR A 82 -9.39 6.68 3.20
CA TYR A 82 -9.24 7.93 2.46
C TYR A 82 -10.58 8.62 2.26
N TYR A 83 -11.63 7.89 1.89
CA TYR A 83 -12.95 8.47 1.75
C TYR A 83 -13.49 9.04 3.06
N ARG A 84 -13.20 8.40 4.20
CA ARG A 84 -13.58 8.92 5.53
C ARG A 84 -12.79 10.16 5.94
N ASP A 85 -11.53 10.26 5.51
CA ASP A 85 -10.65 11.38 5.82
C ASP A 85 -10.96 12.60 4.93
N ALA A 86 -11.07 12.39 3.61
CA ALA A 86 -11.20 13.45 2.61
C ALA A 86 -12.65 13.74 2.19
N GLY A 87 -13.61 12.87 2.50
CA GLY A 87 -15.02 13.00 2.08
C GLY A 87 -15.27 12.82 0.58
N ARG A 88 -14.25 12.42 -0.19
CA ARG A 88 -14.29 12.25 -1.64
C ARG A 88 -13.40 11.09 -2.09
N PHE A 89 -13.68 10.56 -3.28
CA PHE A 89 -12.76 9.67 -3.98
C PHE A 89 -11.67 10.48 -4.68
N SER A 90 -10.49 9.89 -4.87
CA SER A 90 -9.42 10.49 -5.65
C SER A 90 -8.57 9.41 -6.33
N LEU A 91 -7.78 9.82 -7.32
CA LEU A 91 -6.87 8.91 -7.98
C LEU A 91 -5.90 8.31 -6.96
N THR A 92 -5.89 6.99 -6.92
CA THR A 92 -4.97 6.22 -6.10
C THR A 92 -3.95 5.54 -7.00
N TYR A 93 -2.68 5.80 -6.73
CA TYR A 93 -1.56 5.13 -7.38
C TYR A 93 -1.13 3.93 -6.52
N GLU A 94 -0.91 2.79 -7.15
CA GLU A 94 -0.18 1.68 -6.57
C GLU A 94 0.90 1.21 -7.54
N ALA A 95 2.13 1.08 -7.04
CA ALA A 95 3.23 0.56 -7.84
C ALA A 95 3.10 -0.95 -8.06
N SER A 96 3.01 -1.39 -9.32
CA SER A 96 3.12 -2.79 -9.71
C SER A 96 4.38 -3.03 -10.53
N MET A 97 5.09 -4.12 -10.24
CA MET A 97 6.34 -4.45 -10.92
C MET A 97 6.10 -5.10 -12.29
N THR A 98 6.83 -4.67 -13.33
CA THR A 98 6.74 -5.25 -14.68
C THR A 98 7.92 -6.17 -15.00
N ARG A 99 8.44 -6.89 -14.00
CA ARG A 99 9.64 -7.74 -14.09
C ARG A 99 9.52 -8.94 -15.05
N LEU A 100 8.32 -9.19 -15.62
CA LEU A 100 8.11 -10.15 -16.70
C LEU A 100 8.70 -9.66 -18.03
N PHE A 101 8.98 -8.36 -18.15
CA PHE A 101 9.57 -7.74 -19.33
C PHE A 101 11.04 -7.40 -19.08
N ARG A 102 11.86 -7.49 -20.15
CA ARG A 102 13.24 -7.03 -20.13
C ARG A 102 13.26 -5.55 -19.74
N GLU A 103 14.13 -5.19 -18.79
CA GLU A 103 14.27 -3.82 -18.27
C GLU A 103 12.99 -3.26 -17.61
N GLY A 104 12.00 -4.12 -17.34
CA GLY A 104 10.75 -3.76 -16.69
C GLY A 104 10.98 -3.14 -15.32
N ARG A 105 10.40 -1.94 -15.12
CA ARG A 105 10.39 -1.22 -13.85
C ARG A 105 9.03 -1.37 -13.19
N THR A 106 8.16 -0.39 -13.35
CA THR A 106 6.83 -0.36 -12.75
C THR A 106 5.76 0.07 -13.74
N GLU A 107 4.55 -0.42 -13.51
CA GLU A 107 3.28 0.09 -14.03
C GLU A 107 2.41 0.56 -12.85
N THR A 108 1.35 1.31 -13.12
CA THR A 108 0.37 1.77 -12.12
C THR A 108 -0.81 0.81 -12.06
N VAL A 109 -1.14 0.37 -10.85
CA VAL A 109 -2.48 -0.14 -10.53
C VAL A 109 -3.29 1.04 -10.01
N ARG A 110 -4.58 1.08 -10.33
CA ARG A 110 -5.52 2.12 -9.91
C ARG A 110 -6.55 1.53 -8.94
N PRO A 111 -6.25 1.46 -7.61
CA PRO A 111 -7.15 0.84 -6.63
C PRO A 111 -8.52 1.52 -6.50
N CYS A 112 -8.63 2.82 -6.82
CA CYS A 112 -9.90 3.53 -6.83
C CYS A 112 -10.70 3.19 -8.11
N THR A 113 -11.42 2.07 -8.08
CA THR A 113 -12.36 1.64 -9.13
C THR A 113 -13.82 1.85 -8.71
N ILE A 114 -14.75 1.73 -9.67
CA ILE A 114 -16.19 1.79 -9.39
C ILE A 114 -16.63 0.73 -8.36
N GLU A 115 -16.02 -0.46 -8.36
CA GLU A 115 -16.26 -1.51 -7.36
C GLU A 115 -15.77 -1.11 -5.98
N SER A 116 -14.56 -0.55 -5.90
CA SER A 116 -14.01 -0.07 -4.63
C SER A 116 -14.89 1.05 -4.06
N SER A 117 -15.34 1.98 -4.90
CA SER A 117 -16.23 3.07 -4.51
C SER A 117 -17.58 2.56 -4.05
N ALA A 118 -18.19 1.60 -4.76
CA ALA A 118 -19.45 0.98 -4.35
C ALA A 118 -19.34 0.29 -2.98
N TRP A 119 -18.24 -0.42 -2.73
CA TRP A 119 -18.00 -1.04 -1.43
C TRP A 119 -17.76 0.00 -0.32
N VAL A 120 -16.95 1.04 -0.58
CA VAL A 120 -16.70 2.12 0.37
C VAL A 120 -18.00 2.82 0.77
N LEU A 121 -18.85 3.15 -0.21
CA LEU A 121 -20.17 3.74 0.04
C LEU A 121 -21.04 2.82 0.90
N ALA A 122 -21.07 1.52 0.60
CA ALA A 122 -21.79 0.55 1.40
C ALA A 122 -21.28 0.41 2.85
N MET A 123 -19.99 0.69 3.10
CA MET A 123 -19.38 0.69 4.43
C MET A 123 -19.68 1.94 5.24
N VAL A 124 -19.87 3.10 4.59
CA VAL A 124 -20.24 4.35 5.28
C VAL A 124 -21.76 4.50 5.47
N GLU A 125 -22.56 3.81 4.66
CA GLU A 125 -24.02 3.79 4.78
C GLU A 125 -24.49 2.76 5.81
N ASN A 126 -25.18 3.19 6.88
CA ASN A 126 -25.67 2.32 7.95
C ASN A 126 -26.80 1.33 7.56
N LYS A 127 -27.28 1.36 6.32
CA LYS A 127 -28.47 0.62 5.88
C LYS A 127 -28.17 -0.66 5.09
N ILE A 128 -26.91 -0.88 4.69
CA ILE A 128 -26.53 -2.02 3.87
C ILE A 128 -26.24 -3.23 4.76
N SER A 129 -26.74 -4.41 4.37
CA SER A 129 -26.55 -5.65 5.13
C SER A 129 -25.08 -6.09 5.16
N VAL A 130 -24.74 -6.89 6.17
CA VAL A 130 -23.40 -7.48 6.31
C VAL A 130 -23.05 -8.35 5.11
N GLU A 131 -23.98 -9.16 4.62
CA GLU A 131 -23.74 -10.01 3.45
C GLU A 131 -23.48 -9.20 2.19
N GLU A 132 -24.20 -8.10 1.98
CA GLU A 132 -24.01 -7.26 0.80
C GLU A 132 -22.69 -6.49 0.87
N ARG A 133 -22.31 -5.96 2.04
CA ARG A 133 -21.00 -5.34 2.25
C ARG A 133 -19.85 -6.32 1.97
N VAL A 134 -19.95 -7.58 2.43
CA VAL A 134 -18.95 -8.61 2.13
C VAL A 134 -18.93 -8.97 0.64
N ARG A 135 -20.09 -9.06 -0.01
CA ARG A 135 -20.17 -9.33 -1.45
C ARG A 135 -19.50 -8.23 -2.26
N LEU A 136 -19.76 -6.96 -1.93
CA LEU A 136 -19.15 -5.79 -2.57
C LEU A 136 -17.64 -5.75 -2.32
N LEU A 137 -17.18 -6.05 -1.10
CA LEU A 137 -15.75 -6.14 -0.78
C LEU A 137 -15.05 -7.19 -1.65
N GLN A 138 -15.64 -8.38 -1.75
CA GLN A 138 -15.06 -9.45 -2.56
C GLN A 138 -15.01 -9.06 -4.04
N LYS A 139 -16.03 -8.37 -4.56
CA LYS A 139 -16.05 -7.84 -5.93
C LYS A 139 -14.92 -6.83 -6.14
N ALA A 140 -14.77 -5.88 -5.23
CA ALA A 140 -13.73 -4.84 -5.30
C ALA A 140 -12.32 -5.43 -5.20
N ALA A 141 -12.10 -6.38 -4.29
CA ALA A 141 -10.82 -7.07 -4.15
C ALA A 141 -10.48 -7.92 -5.39
N ASN A 142 -11.46 -8.58 -6.01
CA ASN A 142 -11.24 -9.32 -7.25
C ASN A 142 -10.88 -8.39 -8.42
N MET A 143 -11.54 -7.22 -8.50
CA MET A 143 -11.19 -6.22 -9.51
C MET A 143 -9.78 -5.67 -9.30
N HIS A 144 -9.38 -5.40 -8.05
CA HIS A 144 -8.01 -5.01 -7.73
C HIS A 144 -6.99 -6.07 -8.17
N GLN A 145 -7.24 -7.35 -7.89
CA GLN A 145 -6.37 -8.44 -8.35
C GLN A 145 -6.24 -8.52 -9.87
N ILE A 146 -7.34 -8.37 -10.61
CA ILE A 146 -7.32 -8.33 -12.08
C ILE A 146 -6.46 -7.16 -12.55
N GLY A 147 -6.68 -5.95 -11.99
CA GLY A 147 -5.89 -4.76 -12.34
C GLY A 147 -4.40 -4.94 -12.03
N TYR A 148 -4.06 -5.58 -10.91
CA TYR A 148 -2.68 -5.89 -10.56
C TYR A 148 -2.02 -6.86 -11.55
N GLN A 149 -2.74 -7.92 -11.95
CA GLN A 149 -2.28 -8.88 -12.96
C GLN A 149 -2.12 -8.24 -14.34
N ASP A 150 -3.04 -7.38 -14.74
CA ASP A 150 -2.97 -6.64 -15.99
C ASP A 150 -1.79 -5.67 -16.00
N ALA A 151 -1.56 -4.92 -14.93
CA ALA A 151 -0.40 -4.05 -14.78
C ALA A 151 0.93 -4.83 -14.86
N MET A 152 1.05 -5.96 -14.13
CA MET A 152 2.23 -6.83 -14.19
C MET A 152 2.50 -7.38 -15.59
N CYS A 153 1.44 -7.66 -16.34
CA CYS A 153 1.48 -8.19 -17.71
C CYS A 153 1.52 -7.09 -18.79
N GLY A 154 1.83 -5.83 -18.42
CA GLY A 154 2.00 -4.74 -19.39
C GLY A 154 0.72 -4.28 -20.07
N LYS A 155 -0.45 -4.57 -19.47
CA LYS A 155 -1.78 -4.13 -19.94
C LYS A 155 -2.30 -2.91 -19.16
N GLY A 156 -1.49 -2.34 -18.27
CA GLY A 156 -1.79 -1.06 -17.64
C GLY A 156 -1.76 0.07 -18.67
N ILE A 157 -2.44 1.18 -18.33
CA ILE A 157 -2.60 2.32 -19.25
C ILE A 157 -1.63 3.46 -18.95
N ASP A 158 -1.12 3.56 -17.71
CA ASP A 158 -0.41 4.75 -17.24
C ASP A 158 0.94 4.95 -17.92
N ARG A 159 1.78 3.90 -18.05
CA ARG A 159 3.03 4.04 -18.82
C ARG A 159 2.76 4.24 -20.31
N HIS A 160 1.67 3.69 -20.84
CA HIS A 160 1.28 3.92 -22.24
C HIS A 160 0.88 5.38 -22.47
N LEU A 161 0.02 5.95 -21.61
CA LEU A 161 -0.35 7.37 -21.66
C LEU A 161 0.86 8.28 -21.50
N PHE A 162 1.79 7.94 -20.60
CA PHE A 162 3.05 8.68 -20.46
C PHE A 162 3.91 8.61 -21.72
N CYS A 163 4.01 7.44 -22.37
CA CYS A 163 4.70 7.29 -23.65
C CYS A 163 4.08 8.20 -24.72
N LEU A 164 2.75 8.21 -24.85
CA LEU A 164 2.03 9.09 -25.77
C LEU A 164 2.32 10.57 -25.49
N TYR A 165 2.39 10.97 -24.22
CA TYR A 165 2.78 12.32 -23.82
C TYR A 165 4.21 12.67 -24.23
N VAL A 166 5.18 11.79 -23.97
CA VAL A 166 6.58 12.03 -24.38
C VAL A 166 6.69 12.16 -25.90
N VAL A 167 6.01 11.29 -26.65
CA VAL A 167 5.97 11.37 -28.11
C VAL A 167 5.28 12.65 -28.59
N SER A 168 4.18 13.08 -27.96
CA SER A 168 3.50 14.33 -28.34
C SER A 168 4.38 15.55 -28.09
N LYS A 169 5.19 15.56 -27.02
CA LYS A 169 6.18 16.63 -26.77
C LYS A 169 7.30 16.64 -27.80
N TYR A 170 7.80 15.47 -28.18
CA TYR A 170 8.83 15.36 -29.22
C TYR A 170 8.32 15.81 -30.60
N LEU A 171 7.08 15.49 -30.93
CA LEU A 171 6.44 15.87 -32.19
C LEU A 171 5.80 17.27 -32.17
N GLU A 172 5.90 17.98 -31.04
CA GLU A 172 5.26 19.30 -30.82
C GLU A 172 3.74 19.30 -31.08
N VAL A 173 3.08 18.17 -30.83
CA VAL A 173 1.63 18.01 -30.96
C VAL A 173 0.96 18.34 -29.64
N ASP A 174 0.09 19.36 -29.66
CA ASP A 174 -0.79 19.64 -28.54
C ASP A 174 -1.96 18.66 -28.53
N SER A 175 -2.20 18.05 -27.37
CA SER A 175 -3.25 17.05 -27.17
C SER A 175 -4.08 17.45 -25.96
N PRO A 176 -5.28 18.01 -26.18
CA PRO A 176 -6.20 18.34 -25.08
C PRO A 176 -6.51 17.12 -24.20
N PHE A 177 -6.65 15.94 -24.81
CA PHE A 177 -6.85 14.68 -24.10
C PHE A 177 -5.69 14.36 -23.14
N LEU A 178 -4.45 14.36 -23.63
CA LEU A 178 -3.29 14.04 -22.77
C LEU A 178 -3.10 15.09 -21.66
N LYS A 179 -3.41 16.36 -21.95
CA LYS A 179 -3.40 17.44 -20.97
C LYS A 179 -4.42 17.19 -19.86
N GLU A 180 -5.64 16.79 -20.20
CA GLU A 180 -6.70 16.49 -19.25
C GLU A 180 -6.36 15.26 -18.38
N VAL A 181 -6.07 14.12 -19.00
CA VAL A 181 -5.90 12.85 -18.27
C VAL A 181 -4.66 12.81 -17.37
N LEU A 182 -3.64 13.62 -17.67
CA LEU A 182 -2.42 13.74 -16.86
C LEU A 182 -2.47 14.91 -15.87
N SER A 183 -3.52 15.74 -15.90
CA SER A 183 -3.64 16.86 -14.96
C SER A 183 -4.15 16.47 -13.58
N GLU A 184 -4.86 15.34 -13.47
CA GLU A 184 -5.44 14.91 -12.20
C GLU A 184 -4.36 14.33 -11.27
N PRO A 185 -4.19 14.88 -10.05
CA PRO A 185 -3.11 14.47 -9.16
C PRO A 185 -3.42 13.15 -8.44
N TRP A 186 -2.35 12.40 -8.18
CA TRP A 186 -2.37 11.18 -7.38
C TRP A 186 -2.37 11.50 -5.88
N ARG A 187 -3.53 11.91 -5.35
CA ARG A 187 -3.65 12.31 -3.93
C ARG A 187 -3.48 11.17 -2.95
N LEU A 188 -3.57 9.92 -3.39
CA LEU A 188 -3.17 8.77 -2.59
C LEU A 188 -2.15 7.94 -3.37
N SER A 189 -0.89 7.98 -2.96
CA SER A 189 0.16 7.16 -3.56
C SER A 189 0.55 6.04 -2.60
N THR A 190 0.50 4.80 -3.08
CA THR A 190 0.66 3.60 -2.26
C THR A 190 1.73 2.67 -2.82
N SER A 191 2.42 1.95 -1.94
CA SER A 191 3.32 0.87 -2.37
C SER A 191 3.49 -0.17 -1.28
N GLN A 192 3.27 -1.43 -1.67
CA GLN A 192 3.67 -2.57 -0.88
C GLN A 192 5.18 -2.77 -1.00
N THR A 193 5.89 -2.74 0.13
CA THR A 193 7.29 -3.19 0.18
C THR A 193 7.32 -4.64 0.67
N PRO A 194 7.82 -5.59 -0.14
CA PRO A 194 7.94 -6.98 0.32
C PRO A 194 8.99 -7.05 1.45
N HIS A 195 8.63 -7.71 2.56
CA HIS A 195 9.56 -7.91 3.67
C HIS A 195 10.79 -8.73 3.26
N GLY A 196 10.59 -9.71 2.38
CA GLY A 196 11.65 -10.50 1.77
C GLY A 196 11.40 -10.74 0.30
N GLN A 197 12.46 -10.69 -0.51
CA GLN A 197 12.41 -10.97 -1.95
C GLN A 197 12.81 -12.41 -2.29
N THR A 198 13.22 -13.19 -1.29
CA THR A 198 13.66 -14.58 -1.46
C THR A 198 13.10 -15.44 -0.34
N PRO A 199 12.94 -16.76 -0.55
CA PRO A 199 12.50 -17.68 0.50
C PRO A 199 13.57 -17.94 1.58
N LYS A 200 14.74 -17.27 1.51
CA LYS A 200 15.87 -17.51 2.41
C LYS A 200 15.66 -16.94 3.82
N LEU A 201 14.70 -16.02 4.00
CA LEU A 201 14.40 -15.41 5.30
C LEU A 201 13.10 -15.96 5.88
N ASP A 202 13.23 -16.82 6.89
CA ASP A 202 12.11 -17.28 7.70
C ASP A 202 11.91 -16.34 8.91
N LEU A 203 10.91 -15.48 8.82
CA LEU A 203 10.59 -14.50 9.87
C LEU A 203 10.08 -15.15 11.17
N LYS A 204 9.55 -16.37 11.13
CA LYS A 204 9.16 -17.10 12.35
C LYS A 204 10.40 -17.59 13.08
N ARG A 205 11.39 -18.09 12.35
CA ARG A 205 12.67 -18.55 12.92
C ARG A 205 13.59 -17.40 13.32
N PHE A 206 13.52 -16.27 12.61
CA PHE A 206 14.37 -15.10 12.84
C PHE A 206 13.54 -13.83 13.08
N PRO A 207 12.77 -13.74 14.19
CA PRO A 207 11.90 -12.60 14.46
C PRO A 207 12.66 -11.28 14.62
N ARG A 208 13.93 -11.34 15.04
CA ARG A 208 14.81 -10.16 15.13
C ARG A 208 15.14 -9.52 13.77
N CYS A 209 14.89 -10.21 12.67
CA CYS A 209 15.09 -9.69 11.32
C CYS A 209 13.85 -8.96 10.79
N ILE A 210 12.78 -8.85 11.57
CA ILE A 210 11.59 -8.09 11.18
C ILE A 210 11.93 -6.60 11.21
N SER A 211 12.01 -5.97 10.03
CA SER A 211 12.11 -4.53 9.87
C SER A 211 10.76 -3.90 9.51
N ALA A 212 10.51 -2.70 10.01
CA ALA A 212 9.40 -1.86 9.56
C ALA A 212 9.59 -1.35 8.12
N GLY A 213 10.83 -1.38 7.62
CA GLY A 213 11.20 -0.84 6.31
C GLY A 213 11.23 0.68 6.29
N GLY A 214 10.78 1.27 5.19
CA GLY A 214 10.69 2.72 5.02
C GLY A 214 9.48 3.12 4.18
N GLY A 215 9.33 4.41 3.95
CA GLY A 215 8.28 5.00 3.12
C GLY A 215 8.80 6.06 2.18
N PHE A 216 7.88 6.80 1.57
CA PHE A 216 8.14 7.91 0.65
C PHE A 216 7.20 9.06 0.97
N GLY A 217 7.55 10.29 0.57
CA GLY A 217 6.69 11.46 0.70
C GLY A 217 5.48 11.42 -0.25
N PRO A 218 4.45 12.26 -0.04
CA PRO A 218 3.33 12.36 -0.97
C PRO A 218 3.79 12.90 -2.33
N VAL A 219 3.09 12.50 -3.40
CA VAL A 219 3.38 12.95 -4.79
C VAL A 219 2.54 14.17 -5.20
N ALA A 220 1.57 14.55 -4.37
CA ALA A 220 0.75 15.75 -4.49
C ALA A 220 0.86 16.54 -3.18
N ASP A 221 0.81 17.87 -3.27
CA ASP A 221 0.93 18.73 -2.09
C ASP A 221 -0.24 18.53 -1.11
N ASP A 222 -1.41 18.21 -1.64
CA ASP A 222 -2.65 17.91 -0.92
C ASP A 222 -2.95 16.42 -0.83
N GLY A 223 -1.91 15.57 -0.88
CA GLY A 223 -2.04 14.12 -0.88
C GLY A 223 -1.27 13.40 0.23
N TYR A 224 -1.40 12.07 0.21
CA TYR A 224 -0.73 11.14 1.10
C TYR A 224 0.21 10.19 0.35
N GLY A 225 1.35 9.88 0.96
CA GLY A 225 2.19 8.73 0.62
C GLY A 225 2.01 7.61 1.65
N VAL A 226 1.69 6.40 1.22
CA VAL A 226 1.47 5.24 2.10
C VAL A 226 2.29 4.05 1.64
N SER A 227 3.36 3.73 2.37
CA SER A 227 4.03 2.45 2.22
C SER A 227 3.57 1.46 3.26
N TYR A 228 3.40 0.19 2.89
CA TYR A 228 3.07 -0.86 3.84
C TYR A 228 3.86 -2.15 3.64
N ILE A 229 4.13 -2.84 4.74
CA ILE A 229 4.87 -4.10 4.78
C ILE A 229 4.06 -5.12 5.57
N VAL A 230 3.71 -6.22 4.91
CA VAL A 230 3.03 -7.36 5.54
C VAL A 230 4.10 -8.31 6.10
N ALA A 231 4.30 -8.27 7.42
CA ALA A 231 5.40 -8.93 8.12
C ALA A 231 4.93 -10.18 8.89
N GLY A 232 4.42 -11.19 8.17
CA GLY A 232 3.97 -12.44 8.77
C GLY A 232 2.45 -12.52 8.92
N GLU A 233 1.97 -13.35 9.85
CA GLU A 233 0.54 -13.66 10.00
C GLU A 233 -0.24 -12.57 10.76
N ASP A 234 0.42 -11.80 11.63
CA ASP A 234 -0.22 -10.94 12.63
C ASP A 234 0.33 -9.50 12.69
N LEU A 235 1.18 -9.12 11.73
CA LEU A 235 1.92 -7.85 11.79
C LEU A 235 1.96 -7.15 10.43
N ILE A 236 1.64 -5.85 10.44
CA ILE A 236 1.74 -4.96 9.29
C ILE A 236 2.37 -3.64 9.75
N PHE A 237 3.31 -3.12 8.97
CA PHE A 237 3.85 -1.78 9.16
C PHE A 237 3.30 -0.85 8.10
N PHE A 238 2.96 0.37 8.50
CA PHE A 238 2.57 1.47 7.63
C PHE A 238 3.49 2.67 7.84
N HIS A 239 3.95 3.28 6.76
CA HIS A 239 4.57 4.59 6.74
C HIS A 239 3.64 5.52 5.99
N ILE A 240 3.06 6.48 6.71
CA ILE A 240 2.07 7.41 6.18
C ILE A 240 2.69 8.79 6.21
N THR A 241 2.75 9.45 5.06
CA THR A 241 3.33 10.79 4.92
C THR A 241 2.35 11.75 4.29
N SER A 242 2.47 13.02 4.64
CA SER A 242 1.77 14.14 4.04
C SER A 242 2.63 15.40 4.15
N LYS A 243 2.14 16.54 3.64
CA LYS A 243 2.80 17.84 3.85
C LYS A 243 2.11 18.62 4.96
N ARG A 244 2.88 19.18 5.90
CA ARG A 244 2.37 20.04 6.98
C ARG A 244 1.73 21.31 6.45
N SER A 245 2.21 21.80 5.32
CA SER A 245 1.68 22.97 4.61
C SER A 245 0.27 22.75 4.04
N SER A 246 -0.18 21.50 3.88
CA SER A 246 -1.52 21.23 3.37
C SER A 246 -2.55 21.22 4.49
N PRO A 247 -3.60 22.06 4.43
CA PRO A 247 -4.69 22.04 5.42
C PRO A 247 -5.61 20.82 5.26
N GLU A 248 -5.53 20.12 4.12
CA GLU A 248 -6.38 18.97 3.82
C GLU A 248 -5.84 17.67 4.42
N THR A 249 -4.55 17.58 4.72
CA THR A 249 -3.87 16.32 5.06
C THR A 249 -3.27 16.32 6.46
N ASP A 250 -3.32 15.17 7.14
CA ASP A 250 -2.71 14.94 8.46
C ASP A 250 -2.36 13.45 8.60
N SER A 251 -1.07 13.12 8.68
CA SER A 251 -0.62 11.73 8.67
C SER A 251 -1.09 10.94 9.90
N SER A 252 -1.26 11.60 11.04
CA SER A 252 -1.73 10.99 12.28
C SER A 252 -3.25 10.75 12.27
N ARG A 253 -4.02 11.70 11.75
CA ARG A 253 -5.46 11.56 11.49
C ARG A 253 -5.71 10.43 10.50
N PHE A 254 -4.97 10.42 9.39
CA PHE A 254 -5.14 9.39 8.37
C PHE A 254 -4.74 7.99 8.89
N ALA A 255 -3.69 7.88 9.71
CA ALA A 255 -3.35 6.61 10.39
C ALA A 255 -4.49 6.08 11.27
N ARG A 256 -5.21 6.95 12.01
CA ARG A 256 -6.39 6.55 12.79
C ARG A 256 -7.52 6.07 11.89
N HIS A 257 -7.72 6.69 10.73
CA HIS A 257 -8.69 6.22 9.74
C HIS A 257 -8.30 4.85 9.15
N ILE A 258 -7.01 4.60 8.90
CA ILE A 258 -6.50 3.29 8.46
C ILE A 258 -6.72 2.23 9.54
N GLU A 259 -6.36 2.53 10.79
CA GLU A 259 -6.61 1.64 11.94
C GLU A 259 -8.09 1.27 12.06
N LYS A 260 -8.97 2.28 12.01
CA LYS A 260 -10.42 2.08 12.08
C LYS A 260 -10.95 1.31 10.88
N ALA A 261 -10.48 1.58 9.66
CA ALA A 261 -10.88 0.85 8.47
C ALA A 261 -10.52 -0.63 8.57
N LEU A 262 -9.29 -0.96 8.98
CA LEU A 262 -8.85 -2.34 9.23
C LEU A 262 -9.72 -3.04 10.29
N ALA A 263 -9.97 -2.37 11.43
CA ALA A 263 -10.83 -2.90 12.47
C ALA A 263 -12.26 -3.18 11.98
N ASP A 264 -12.85 -2.27 11.20
CA ASP A 264 -14.20 -2.41 10.66
C ASP A 264 -14.31 -3.55 9.65
N VAL A 265 -13.30 -3.73 8.79
CA VAL A 265 -13.29 -4.85 7.84
C VAL A 265 -13.14 -6.17 8.59
N LYS A 266 -12.35 -6.22 9.67
CA LYS A 266 -12.26 -7.41 10.54
C LYS A 266 -13.62 -7.72 11.18
N GLU A 267 -14.27 -6.73 11.79
CA GLU A 267 -15.58 -6.90 12.42
C GLU A 267 -16.65 -7.36 11.42
N LEU A 268 -16.67 -6.77 10.21
CA LEU A 268 -17.56 -7.17 9.12
C LEU A 268 -17.47 -8.67 8.82
N PHE A 269 -16.26 -9.21 8.71
CA PHE A 269 -16.07 -10.63 8.43
C PHE A 269 -16.40 -11.54 9.60
N LEU A 270 -16.14 -11.11 10.84
CA LEU A 270 -16.53 -11.88 12.03
C LEU A 270 -18.05 -12.00 12.12
N GLU A 271 -18.76 -10.89 11.93
CA GLU A 271 -20.22 -10.88 11.94
C GLU A 271 -20.79 -11.69 10.77
N TYR A 272 -20.22 -11.56 9.57
CA TYR A 272 -20.61 -12.38 8.42
C TYR A 272 -20.48 -13.88 8.71
N ARG A 273 -19.35 -14.33 9.28
CA ARG A 273 -19.15 -15.74 9.63
C ARG A 273 -20.18 -16.23 10.64
N LYS A 274 -20.50 -15.41 11.65
CA LYS A 274 -21.53 -15.71 12.65
C LYS A 274 -22.90 -15.88 12.00
N GLN A 275 -23.30 -14.98 11.10
CA GLN A 275 -24.57 -15.07 10.36
C GLN A 275 -24.63 -16.32 9.48
N GLN A 276 -23.52 -16.68 8.82
CA GLN A 276 -23.46 -17.92 8.02
C GLN A 276 -23.57 -19.19 8.89
N GLN A 277 -22.98 -19.20 10.09
CA GLN A 277 -23.11 -20.32 11.02
C GLN A 277 -24.54 -20.49 11.51
N LEU A 278 -25.21 -19.40 11.89
CA LEU A 278 -26.62 -19.41 12.31
C LEU A 278 -27.54 -19.91 11.19
N LYS A 279 -27.33 -19.46 9.94
CA LYS A 279 -28.09 -19.95 8.77
C LYS A 279 -27.90 -21.45 8.55
N LYS A 280 -26.68 -21.97 8.71
CA LYS A 280 -26.39 -23.41 8.60
C LYS A 280 -27.03 -24.22 9.72
N GLN A 281 -26.99 -23.74 10.95
CA GLN A 281 -27.67 -24.39 12.10
C GLN A 281 -29.18 -24.43 11.89
N HIS A 282 -29.78 -23.32 11.44
CA HIS A 282 -31.20 -23.28 11.12
C HIS A 282 -31.55 -24.29 10.02
N MET A 283 -30.83 -24.30 8.89
CA MET A 283 -31.04 -25.30 7.83
C MET A 283 -30.92 -26.75 8.30
N ASN A 284 -29.96 -27.05 9.19
CA ASN A 284 -29.77 -28.41 9.71
C ASN A 284 -30.91 -28.83 10.65
N ASN A 285 -31.45 -27.89 11.45
CA ASN A 285 -32.58 -28.15 12.34
C ASN A 285 -33.93 -28.22 11.58
N SER A 286 -34.01 -27.64 10.38
CA SER A 286 -35.19 -27.66 9.52
C SER A 286 -35.27 -28.86 8.57
N LYS A 287 -34.28 -29.77 8.58
CA LYS A 287 -34.33 -30.99 7.75
C LYS A 287 -35.36 -31.98 8.32
N PRO A 288 -36.35 -32.45 7.54
CA PRO A 288 -37.30 -33.44 8.03
C PRO A 288 -36.58 -34.74 8.38
N ILE A 289 -36.87 -35.29 9.56
CA ILE A 289 -36.44 -36.63 9.97
C ILE A 289 -37.16 -37.60 9.03
N ILE A 290 -36.45 -38.12 8.02
CA ILE A 290 -36.95 -39.23 7.22
C ILE A 290 -36.86 -40.47 8.12
N LEU A 291 -37.97 -40.78 8.82
CA LEU A 291 -38.18 -42.08 9.44
C LEU A 291 -38.23 -43.12 8.32
N SER A 292 -37.12 -43.82 8.09
CA SER A 292 -37.10 -45.00 7.24
C SER A 292 -37.94 -46.08 7.92
N ALA A 293 -39.19 -46.24 7.49
CA ALA A 293 -40.00 -47.38 7.85
C ALA A 293 -39.40 -48.63 7.19
N SER A 294 -38.77 -49.47 8.01
CA SER A 294 -38.29 -50.79 7.63
C SER A 294 -39.47 -51.67 7.19
N ARG A 295 -39.33 -52.32 6.03
CA ARG A 295 -40.04 -53.54 5.65
C ARG A 295 -39.03 -54.55 5.18
#